data_AF-E2B740-F1
#
_entry.id   AF-E2B740-F1
#
_cell.length_a   1.000
_cell.length_b   1.000
_cell.length_c   1.000
_cell.angle_alpha   90.00
_cell.angle_beta   90.00
_cell.angle_gamma   90.00
#
_symmetry.space_group_name_H-M   'P 1'
#
loop_
_entity.id
_entity.type
_entity.pdbx_description
1 polymer ?
#
loop_
_entity_poly.entity_id
_entity_poly.type
_entity_poly.pdbx_seq_one_letter_code
_entity_poly.pdbx_strand_id
1 'polypeptide(L)'
;VPITIVRVYLPHCRNEVGLGSLVCIKGILDRVGNMVRQCQPRLVVITGNFNAHSIEWGCRPRQEDSRDRTMVDWAAGLSLLLMNRGSTSICVRLKGEFVIDLTWAS
;
A
#
# COMPACT_ATOMS: atom_id res chain seq x y z
N VAL A 1 3.94 -7.49 24.34
CA VAL A 1 4.91 -6.68 23.57
C VAL A 1 4.14 -5.52 22.96
N PRO A 2 4.59 -4.26 23.05
CA PRO A 2 3.89 -3.13 22.44
C PRO A 2 3.89 -3.28 20.90
N ILE A 3 2.74 -3.02 20.28
CA ILE A 3 2.56 -3.01 18.83
C ILE A 3 2.34 -1.56 18.39
N THR A 4 3.04 -1.12 17.35
CA THR A 4 2.79 0.17 16.71
C THR A 4 1.85 -0.02 15.52
N ILE A 5 0.76 0.73 15.48
CA ILE A 5 -0.17 0.73 14.35
C ILE A 5 -0.03 2.05 13.60
N VAL A 6 0.23 1.97 12.30
CA VAL A 6 0.35 3.11 11.40
C VAL A 6 -0.80 3.08 10.40
N ARG A 7 -1.64 4.12 10.40
CA ARG A 7 -2.68 4.27 9.39
C ARG A 7 -2.17 5.10 8.21
N VAL A 8 -2.31 4.59 6.99
CA VAL A 8 -1.87 5.25 5.76
C VAL A 8 -3.06 5.57 4.87
N TYR A 9 -3.01 6.74 4.22
CA TYR A 9 -3.89 7.09 3.11
C TYR A 9 -3.02 7.65 1.99
N LEU A 10 -3.00 6.96 0.85
CA LEU A 10 -2.38 7.46 -0.36
C LEU A 10 -3.47 8.04 -1.25
N PRO A 11 -3.36 9.30 -1.70
CA PRO A 11 -4.38 9.91 -2.55
C PRO A 11 -4.56 9.13 -3.86
N HIS A 12 -5.81 9.06 -4.31
CA HIS A 12 -6.16 8.48 -5.59
C HIS A 12 -5.63 9.37 -6.72
N CYS A 13 -4.82 8.81 -7.60
CA CYS A 13 -4.21 9.58 -8.66
C CYS A 13 -5.09 9.46 -9.91
N ARG A 14 -5.82 10.53 -10.23
CA ARG A 14 -6.41 10.66 -11.56
C ARG A 14 -5.27 11.04 -12.51
N ASN A 15 -4.99 10.16 -13.48
CA ASN A 15 -4.18 10.43 -14.67
C ASN A 15 -4.44 11.88 -15.11
N GLU A 16 -3.43 12.77 -15.18
CA GLU A 16 -2.86 13.17 -16.48
C GLU A 16 -1.35 13.55 -16.47
N VAL A 17 -0.62 13.44 -15.36
CA VAL A 17 0.85 13.66 -15.38
C VAL A 17 1.54 12.66 -14.42
N GLY A 18 1.75 11.43 -14.88
CA GLY A 18 2.12 10.27 -14.05
C GLY A 18 3.37 10.43 -13.17
N LEU A 19 4.28 11.36 -13.48
CA LEU A 19 5.49 11.58 -12.67
C LEU A 19 5.22 12.32 -11.35
N GLY A 20 4.43 13.40 -11.34
CA GLY A 20 4.17 14.19 -10.12
C GLY A 20 3.41 13.39 -9.06
N SER A 21 2.50 12.55 -9.53
CA SER A 21 1.79 11.54 -8.74
C SER A 21 2.74 10.57 -8.03
N LEU A 22 3.65 9.93 -8.77
CA LEU A 22 4.62 8.96 -8.23
C LEU A 22 5.60 9.60 -7.25
N VAL A 23 6.04 10.84 -7.50
CA VAL A 23 6.90 11.58 -6.57
C VAL A 23 6.19 11.83 -5.23
N CYS A 24 4.93 12.26 -5.25
CA CYS A 24 4.16 12.45 -4.01
C CYS A 24 3.96 11.14 -3.24
N ILE A 25 3.67 10.03 -3.93
CA ILE A 25 3.48 8.71 -3.30
C ILE A 25 4.77 8.25 -2.64
N LYS A 26 5.90 8.33 -3.35
CA LYS A 26 7.21 7.97 -2.81
C LYS A 26 7.54 8.77 -1.57
N GLY A 27 7.31 10.09 -1.58
CA GLY A 27 7.51 10.93 -0.41
C GLY A 27 6.67 10.51 0.81
N ILE A 28 5.44 10.02 0.62
CA ILE A 28 4.64 9.46 1.73
C ILE A 28 5.23 8.14 2.20
N LEU A 29 5.55 7.22 1.29
CA LEU A 29 6.13 5.91 1.60
C LEU A 29 7.48 6.04 2.32
N ASP A 30 8.32 7.01 1.95
CA ASP A 30 9.60 7.29 2.61
C ASP A 30 9.39 7.72 4.06
N ARG A 31 8.41 8.59 4.32
CA ARG A 31 8.05 9.01 5.69
C ARG A 31 7.57 7.84 6.53
N VAL A 32 6.72 6.97 5.98
CA VAL A 32 6.26 5.75 6.66
C VAL A 32 7.43 4.80 6.90
N GLY A 33 8.30 4.60 5.91
CA GLY A 33 9.47 3.74 6.02
C GLY A 33 10.44 4.20 7.11
N ASN A 34 10.66 5.51 7.24
CA ASN A 34 11.45 6.08 8.34
C ASN A 34 10.81 5.78 9.71
N MET A 35 9.48 5.88 9.83
CA MET A 35 8.78 5.52 11.07
C MET A 35 8.94 4.03 11.43
N VAL A 36 8.82 3.14 10.43
CA VAL A 36 9.01 1.69 10.63
C VAL A 36 10.41 1.40 11.15
N ARG A 37 11.44 1.98 10.51
CA ARG A 37 12.84 1.81 10.94
C ARG A 37 13.08 2.32 12.36
N GLN A 38 12.48 3.45 12.74
CA GLN A 38 12.57 3.99 14.10
C GLN A 38 11.84 3.14 15.15
N CYS A 39 10.83 2.37 14.75
CA CYS A 39 10.09 1.50 15.64
C CYS A 39 10.80 0.18 15.91
N GLN A 40 11.79 -0.23 15.10
CA GLN A 40 12.47 -1.50 15.30
C GLN A 40 13.18 -1.59 16.66
N PRO A 41 13.18 -2.76 17.32
CA PRO A 41 12.67 -4.07 16.85
C PRO A 41 11.18 -4.32 17.17
N ARG A 42 10.38 -3.29 17.47
CA ARG A 42 8.95 -3.47 17.81
C ARG A 42 8.15 -3.91 16.59
N LEU A 43 7.11 -4.70 16.83
CA LEU A 43 6.15 -5.09 15.80
C LEU A 43 5.43 -3.84 15.28
N VAL A 44 5.44 -3.65 13.96
CA VAL A 44 4.70 -2.59 13.27
C VAL A 44 3.64 -3.21 12.37
N VAL A 45 2.42 -2.72 12.49
CA VAL A 45 1.32 -3.00 11.57
C VAL A 45 0.97 -1.72 10.82
N ILE A 46 1.01 -1.77 9.50
CA ILE A 46 0.65 -0.66 8.62
C ILE A 46 -0.65 -1.03 7.94
N THR A 47 -1.65 -0.17 8.01
CA THR A 47 -2.96 -0.44 7.41
C THR A 47 -3.56 0.82 6.80
N GLY A 48 -4.38 0.67 5.77
CA GLY A 48 -5.20 1.76 5.26
C GLY A 48 -5.32 1.72 3.74
N ASN A 49 -5.68 2.86 3.16
CA ASN A 49 -6.04 2.94 1.76
C ASN A 49 -4.82 3.34 0.93
N PHE A 50 -4.32 2.40 0.14
CA PHE A 50 -3.13 2.58 -0.68
C PHE A 50 -3.45 3.06 -2.10
N ASN A 51 -4.73 3.00 -2.52
CA ASN A 51 -5.18 3.38 -3.86
C ASN A 51 -4.25 2.82 -4.96
N ALA A 52 -3.78 1.59 -4.78
CA ALA A 52 -2.91 0.87 -5.69
C ALA A 52 -3.54 -0.47 -6.03
N HIS A 53 -3.39 -0.88 -7.28
CA HIS A 53 -3.99 -2.08 -7.83
C HIS A 53 -2.90 -3.05 -8.27
N SER A 54 -2.94 -4.27 -7.74
CA SER A 54 -2.08 -5.35 -8.22
C SER A 54 -2.69 -6.73 -7.95
N ILE A 55 -2.20 -7.72 -8.68
CA ILE A 55 -2.66 -9.10 -8.57
C ILE A 55 -2.25 -9.73 -7.23
N GLU A 56 -1.15 -9.27 -6.63
CA GLU A 56 -0.58 -9.71 -5.36
C GLU A 56 -1.56 -9.56 -4.19
N TRP A 57 -2.44 -8.56 -4.25
CA TRP A 57 -3.52 -8.36 -3.27
C TRP A 57 -4.92 -8.55 -3.87
N GLY A 58 -5.03 -9.28 -4.98
CA GLY A 58 -6.31 -9.79 -5.47
C GLY A 58 -7.08 -8.87 -6.41
N CYS A 59 -6.45 -7.86 -7.01
CA CYS A 59 -7.03 -7.16 -8.16
C CYS A 59 -6.95 -8.03 -9.43
N ARG A 60 -7.80 -7.75 -10.42
CA ARG A 60 -7.75 -8.44 -11.72
C ARG A 60 -6.54 -7.95 -12.52
N PRO A 61 -5.91 -8.79 -13.37
CA PRO A 61 -4.75 -8.37 -14.17
C PRO A 61 -4.96 -7.10 -15.01
N ARG A 62 -6.20 -6.85 -15.48
CA ARG A 62 -6.55 -5.63 -16.24
C ARG A 62 -6.56 -4.34 -15.41
N GLN A 63 -6.43 -4.44 -14.10
CA GLN A 63 -6.49 -3.33 -13.16
C GLN A 63 -5.12 -2.93 -12.62
N GLU A 64 -4.04 -3.67 -12.94
CA GLU A 64 -2.69 -3.42 -12.45
C GLU A 64 -2.21 -2.00 -12.81
N ASP A 65 -1.60 -1.32 -11.84
CA ASP A 65 -1.09 0.04 -12.01
C ASP A 65 0.40 0.09 -11.69
N SER A 66 1.12 1.08 -12.25
CA SER A 66 2.57 1.22 -12.09
C SER A 66 3.05 1.54 -10.66
N ARG A 67 2.12 1.72 -9.71
CA ARG A 67 2.44 1.92 -8.29
C ARG A 67 2.66 0.59 -7.60
N ASP A 68 2.16 -0.51 -8.16
CA ASP A 68 2.32 -1.88 -7.68
C ASP A 68 3.77 -2.16 -7.27
N ARG A 69 4.71 -1.98 -8.19
CA ARG A 69 6.12 -2.28 -8.06
C ARG A 69 6.78 -1.35 -7.07
N THR A 70 6.42 -0.06 -7.09
CA THR A 70 6.92 0.90 -6.10
C THR A 70 6.52 0.47 -4.68
N MET A 71 5.33 -0.09 -4.51
CA MET A 71 4.82 -0.54 -3.22
C MET A 71 5.45 -1.86 -2.77
N VAL A 72 5.57 -2.82 -3.69
CA VAL A 72 6.22 -4.11 -3.45
C VAL A 72 7.70 -3.91 -3.07
N ASP A 73 8.42 -3.09 -3.84
CA ASP A 73 9.84 -2.77 -3.57
C ASP A 73 10.00 -2.07 -2.21
N TRP A 74 9.11 -1.12 -1.89
CA TRP A 74 9.09 -0.44 -0.59
C TRP A 74 8.85 -1.41 0.58
N ALA A 75 7.87 -2.29 0.46
CA ALA A 75 7.54 -3.27 1.49
C ALA A 75 8.70 -4.27 1.71
N ALA A 76 9.28 -4.77 0.62
CA ALA A 76 10.44 -5.66 0.65
C ALA A 76 11.65 -5.02 1.34
N GLY A 77 11.94 -3.74 1.04
CA GLY A 77 13.03 -2.98 1.65
C GLY A 77 12.87 -2.67 3.15
N LEU A 78 11.70 -2.99 3.71
CA LEU A 78 11.37 -2.87 5.14
C LEU A 78 11.07 -4.23 5.80
N SER A 79 11.23 -5.34 5.06
CA SER A 79 10.87 -6.68 5.50
C SER A 79 9.41 -6.81 5.96
N LEU A 80 8.51 -6.09 5.28
CA LEU A 80 7.08 -6.15 5.56
C LEU A 80 6.40 -7.26 4.77
N LEU A 81 5.50 -7.99 5.42
CA LEU A 81 4.68 -9.04 4.83
C LEU A 81 3.26 -8.54 4.59
N LEU A 82 2.71 -8.84 3.41
CA LEU A 82 1.31 -8.57 3.08
C LEU A 82 0.40 -9.53 3.86
N MET A 83 -0.54 -8.98 4.61
CA MET A 83 -1.47 -9.74 5.45
C MET A 83 -2.83 -9.96 4.81
N ASN A 84 -3.12 -9.26 3.70
CA ASN A 84 -4.34 -9.46 2.94
C ASN A 84 -4.44 -10.91 2.44
N ARG A 85 -5.63 -11.51 2.58
CA ARG A 85 -5.93 -12.85 2.08
C ARG A 85 -7.19 -12.82 1.24
N GLY A 86 -7.18 -13.61 0.16
CA GLY A 86 -8.30 -13.67 -0.78
C GLY A 86 -8.43 -12.41 -1.62
N SER A 87 -9.52 -12.35 -2.37
CA SER A 87 -9.85 -11.26 -3.32
C SER A 87 -11.15 -10.56 -2.95
N THR A 88 -11.65 -10.75 -1.73
CA THR A 88 -12.88 -10.12 -1.26
C THR A 88 -12.69 -8.61 -1.30
N SER A 89 -13.43 -7.96 -2.19
CA SER A 89 -13.33 -6.52 -2.36
C SER A 89 -13.81 -5.78 -1.12
N ILE A 90 -13.01 -4.81 -0.70
CA ILE A 90 -13.34 -3.92 0.42
C ILE A 90 -13.91 -2.58 -0.12
N CYS A 91 -13.88 -2.37 -1.45
CA CYS A 91 -14.37 -1.17 -2.10
C CYS A 91 -15.19 -1.53 -3.36
N VAL A 92 -16.51 -1.43 -3.25
CA VAL A 92 -17.46 -1.60 -4.37
C VAL A 92 -17.81 -0.22 -4.94
N ARG A 93 -17.53 0.02 -6.22
CA ARG A 93 -17.93 1.25 -6.94
C ARG A 93 -18.67 0.89 -8.23
N LEU A 94 -19.35 1.87 -8.83
CA LEU A 94 -19.97 1.73 -10.17
C LEU A 94 -19.00 1.20 -11.25
N LYS A 95 -17.69 1.40 -11.07
CA LYS A 95 -16.63 0.94 -11.98
C LYS A 95 -16.02 -0.42 -11.61
N GLY A 96 -16.54 -1.10 -10.60
CA GLY A 96 -16.10 -2.43 -10.19
C GLY A 96 -15.72 -2.55 -8.71
N GLU A 97 -15.23 -3.73 -8.40
CA GLU A 97 -14.73 -4.16 -7.10
C GLU A 97 -13.20 -4.03 -7.07
N PHE A 98 -12.67 -3.42 -6.01
CA PHE A 98 -11.24 -3.19 -5.86
C PHE A 98 -10.75 -3.58 -4.47
N VAL A 99 -9.53 -4.13 -4.40
CA VAL A 99 -8.79 -4.33 -3.16
C VAL A 99 -7.72 -3.25 -3.10
N ILE A 100 -8.03 -2.13 -2.46
CA ILE A 100 -7.13 -0.96 -2.34
C ILE A 100 -6.74 -0.67 -0.89
N ASP A 101 -7.38 -1.35 0.06
CA ASP A 101 -7.04 -1.29 1.47
C ASP A 101 -6.10 -2.44 1.79
N LEU A 102 -4.86 -2.11 2.18
CA LEU A 102 -3.80 -3.09 2.41
C LEU A 102 -3.39 -3.07 3.88
N THR A 103 -2.99 -4.24 4.38
CA THR A 103 -2.39 -4.42 5.69
C THR A 103 -1.03 -5.10 5.54
N TRP A 104 0.00 -4.50 6.10
CA TRP A 104 1.38 -4.98 6.11
C TRP A 104 1.86 -5.13 7.56
N ALA A 105 2.72 -6.09 7.84
CA ALA A 105 3.37 -6.19 9.14
C ALA A 105 4.85 -6.60 9.04
N SER A 106 5.67 -6.10 9.98
CA SER A 106 7.07 -6.47 10.17
C SER A 106 7.25 -7.72 11.00
#